data_AF-A0A5B0MBD7-F1
#
_entry.id   AF-A0A5B0MBD7-F1
#
_cell.length_a   1.000
_cell.length_b   1.000
_cell.length_c   1.000
_cell.angle_alpha   90.00
_cell.angle_beta   90.00
_cell.angle_gamma   90.00
#
_symmetry.space_group_name_H-M   'P 1'
#
loop_
_entity.id
_entity.type
_entity.pdbx_description
1 polymer ?
#
loop_
_entity_poly.entity_id
_entity_poly.type
_entity_poly.pdbx_seq_one_letter_code
_entity_poly.pdbx_strand_id
1 'polypeptide(L)'
;MEPENEPIGPPQEAHVQTSRFRWETDGINGGPPSMRILLDWLSSQDNWQRWVGFGVTRRILAEEILQVMRSHGINHRHRVVALEVQDGLQELLASDLR
;
A
#
# COMPACT_ATOMS: atom_id res chain seq x y z
N MET A 1 8.45 17.61 50.68
CA MET A 1 7.66 16.40 50.39
C MET A 1 7.56 16.32 48.89
N GLU A 2 7.88 15.16 48.32
CA GLU A 2 7.95 14.83 46.89
C GLU A 2 7.86 13.28 46.80
N PRO A 3 7.64 12.67 45.62
CA PRO A 3 7.56 13.23 44.26
C PRO A 3 6.08 13.26 43.79
N GLU A 4 5.60 13.20 42.53
CA GLU A 4 6.14 12.77 41.22
C GLU A 4 5.60 13.58 40.02
N ASN A 5 6.50 13.79 39.05
CA ASN A 5 6.31 13.60 37.60
C ASN A 5 4.95 13.94 36.96
N GLU A 6 4.72 15.22 36.64
CA GLU A 6 3.97 15.58 35.43
C GLU A 6 4.94 15.92 34.28
N PRO A 7 4.96 15.17 33.16
CA PRO A 7 5.81 15.49 32.03
C PRO A 7 5.22 16.65 31.21
N ILE A 8 5.52 17.89 31.61
CA ILE A 8 5.17 19.10 30.86
C ILE A 8 6.07 19.24 29.62
N GLY A 9 5.93 18.31 28.68
CA GLY A 9 6.14 18.62 27.27
C GLY A 9 4.95 19.44 26.75
N PRO A 10 5.09 20.13 25.60
CA PRO A 10 3.90 20.48 24.82
C PRO A 10 3.11 19.20 24.49
N PRO A 11 1.82 19.30 24.11
CA PRO A 11 1.16 18.19 23.45
C PRO A 11 2.07 17.68 22.34
N GLN A 12 2.29 16.36 22.27
CA GLN A 12 2.94 15.78 21.10
C GLN A 12 2.01 16.04 19.93
N GLU A 13 2.24 17.14 19.21
CA GLU A 13 1.71 17.40 17.88
C GLU A 13 2.09 16.17 17.08
N ALA A 14 1.13 15.24 16.94
CA ALA A 14 1.38 13.92 16.38
C ALA A 14 1.87 14.16 14.96
N HIS A 15 3.20 14.08 14.78
CA HIS A 15 3.91 14.72 13.67
C HIS A 15 3.11 14.48 12.41
N VAL A 16 2.54 15.55 11.83
CA VAL A 16 1.62 15.40 10.70
C VAL A 16 2.46 14.91 9.54
N GLN A 17 2.52 13.58 9.39
CA GLN A 17 3.41 12.90 8.47
C GLN A 17 2.86 13.11 7.06
N THR A 18 3.21 14.27 6.50
CA THR A 18 3.14 14.60 5.07
C THR A 18 4.09 13.72 4.23
N SER A 19 4.71 12.70 4.85
CA SER A 19 5.21 11.51 4.19
C SER A 19 4.06 10.83 3.44
N ARG A 20 3.98 11.12 2.14
CA ARG A 20 3.13 10.40 1.16
C ARG A 20 3.14 8.91 1.48
N PHE A 21 1.98 8.34 1.82
CA PHE A 21 1.84 6.97 2.34
C PHE A 21 2.65 5.96 1.50
N ARG A 22 3.85 5.62 1.98
CA ARG A 22 4.74 4.64 1.36
C ARG A 22 4.15 3.25 1.54
N TRP A 23 4.11 2.47 0.46
CA TRP A 23 3.49 1.14 0.45
C TRP A 23 4.25 0.17 1.37
N GLU A 24 5.49 0.50 1.73
CA GLU A 24 6.40 -0.28 2.54
C GLU A 24 6.20 -0.03 4.05
N THR A 25 5.49 1.03 4.45
CA THR A 25 5.43 1.50 5.85
C THR A 25 4.03 1.91 6.34
N ASP A 26 2.96 1.63 5.58
CA ASP A 26 1.59 2.06 5.91
C ASP A 26 0.71 0.98 6.58
N GLY A 27 1.35 0.01 7.24
CA GLY A 27 0.67 -1.02 8.03
C GLY A 27 -0.01 -0.43 9.27
N ILE A 28 -1.24 -0.86 9.55
CA ILE A 28 -2.06 -0.35 10.65
C ILE A 28 -1.98 -1.30 11.85
N ASN A 29 -1.85 -0.75 13.07
CA ASN A 29 -1.81 -1.50 14.34
C ASN A 29 -0.76 -2.63 14.39
N GLY A 30 0.39 -2.45 13.72
CA GLY A 30 1.44 -3.48 13.62
C GLY A 30 1.16 -4.57 12.58
N GLY A 31 0.07 -4.47 11.82
CA GLY A 31 -0.22 -5.33 10.67
C GLY A 31 0.69 -5.07 9.46
N PRO A 32 0.63 -5.95 8.44
CA PRO A 32 1.49 -5.83 7.26
C PRO A 32 1.18 -4.56 6.43
N PRO A 33 2.18 -3.91 5.84
CA PRO A 33 2.00 -2.74 4.98
C PRO A 33 1.51 -3.15 3.57
N SER A 34 1.02 -2.17 2.80
CA SER A 34 0.36 -2.41 1.49
C SER A 34 1.21 -3.22 0.51
N MET A 35 2.51 -2.97 0.45
CA MET A 35 3.46 -3.68 -0.42
C MET A 35 3.55 -5.16 -0.06
N ARG A 36 3.53 -5.49 1.24
CA ARG A 36 3.57 -6.89 1.70
C ARG A 36 2.28 -7.60 1.31
N ILE A 37 1.13 -6.98 1.56
CA ILE A 37 -0.20 -7.52 1.17
C ILE A 37 -0.29 -7.74 -0.35
N LEU A 38 0.21 -6.80 -1.15
CA LEU A 38 0.27 -6.94 -2.61
C LEU A 38 1.14 -8.12 -3.04
N LEU A 39 2.35 -8.25 -2.48
CA LEU A 39 3.28 -9.34 -2.81
C LEU A 39 2.75 -10.70 -2.37
N ASP A 40 2.12 -10.80 -1.19
CA ASP A 40 1.47 -12.02 -0.72
C ASP A 40 0.26 -12.41 -1.58
N TRP A 41 -0.54 -11.44 -2.03
CA TRP A 41 -1.64 -11.68 -2.97
C TRP A 41 -1.13 -12.16 -4.34
N LEU A 42 -0.11 -11.49 -4.91
CA LEU A 42 0.48 -11.88 -6.20
C LEU A 42 1.16 -13.26 -6.15
N SER A 43 1.75 -13.62 -5.01
CA SER A 43 2.38 -14.93 -4.77
C SER A 43 1.37 -16.04 -4.46
N SER A 44 0.08 -15.72 -4.32
CA SER A 44 -0.98 -16.68 -4.02
C SER A 44 -1.65 -17.21 -5.29
N GLN A 45 -1.75 -18.54 -5.40
CA GLN A 45 -2.48 -19.24 -6.46
C GLN A 45 -2.00 -18.81 -7.87
N ASP A 46 -2.92 -18.48 -8.78
CA ASP A 46 -2.66 -18.00 -10.13
C ASP A 46 -2.78 -16.46 -10.26
N ASN A 47 -2.78 -15.71 -9.14
CA ASN A 47 -3.03 -14.27 -9.15
C ASN A 47 -2.04 -13.47 -10.00
N TRP A 48 -0.77 -13.90 -10.07
CA TRP A 48 0.21 -13.33 -11.01
C TRP A 48 -0.23 -13.52 -12.47
N GLN A 49 -0.63 -14.74 -12.86
CA GLN A 49 -1.16 -15.06 -14.20
C GLN A 49 -2.44 -14.29 -14.50
N ARG A 50 -3.34 -14.12 -13.52
CA ARG A 50 -4.55 -13.28 -13.62
C ARG A 50 -4.18 -11.82 -13.88
N TRP A 51 -3.14 -11.30 -13.20
CA TRP A 51 -2.68 -9.91 -13.29
C TRP A 51 -1.99 -9.55 -14.61
N VAL A 52 -1.15 -10.46 -15.15
CA VAL A 52 -0.47 -10.26 -16.45
C VAL A 52 -1.33 -10.67 -17.64
N GLY A 53 -2.34 -11.53 -17.44
CA GLY A 53 -3.21 -12.06 -18.49
C GLY A 53 -4.33 -11.11 -18.94
N PHE A 54 -5.00 -11.51 -20.03
CA PHE A 54 -6.09 -10.73 -20.66
C PHE A 54 -7.50 -11.14 -20.17
N GLY A 55 -7.63 -12.15 -19.31
CA GLY A 55 -8.92 -12.77 -18.97
C GLY A 55 -9.76 -12.05 -17.90
N VAL A 56 -9.13 -11.29 -17.01
CA VAL A 56 -9.81 -10.52 -15.95
C VAL A 56 -9.40 -9.06 -16.07
N THR A 57 -10.35 -8.13 -16.08
CA THR A 57 -10.00 -6.70 -16.15
C THR A 57 -9.20 -6.30 -14.92
N ARG A 58 -8.10 -5.54 -15.10
CA ARG A 58 -7.29 -4.99 -13.99
C ARG A 58 -8.13 -4.17 -13.00
N ARG A 59 -9.29 -3.66 -13.43
CA ARG A 59 -10.35 -3.14 -12.56
C ARG A 59 -10.67 -4.09 -11.40
N ILE A 60 -11.00 -5.34 -11.70
CA ILE A 60 -11.51 -6.32 -10.74
C ILE A 60 -10.39 -6.75 -9.79
N LEU A 61 -9.21 -7.07 -10.33
CA LEU A 61 -8.06 -7.48 -9.52
C LEU A 61 -7.59 -6.38 -8.56
N ALA A 62 -7.62 -5.11 -8.98
CA ALA A 62 -7.37 -3.98 -8.08
C ALA A 62 -8.46 -3.84 -7.00
N GLU A 63 -9.72 -4.20 -7.26
CA GLU A 63 -10.78 -4.24 -6.24
C GLU A 63 -10.60 -5.42 -5.27
N GLU A 64 -10.15 -6.59 -5.74
CA GLU A 64 -9.77 -7.74 -4.91
C GLU A 64 -8.63 -7.40 -3.95
N ILE A 65 -7.50 -6.89 -4.46
CA ILE A 65 -6.33 -6.49 -3.65
C ILE A 65 -6.73 -5.43 -2.61
N LEU A 66 -7.51 -4.42 -3.01
CA LEU A 66 -8.00 -3.39 -2.09
C LEU A 66 -8.95 -3.95 -1.02
N GLN A 67 -9.67 -5.04 -1.30
CA GLN A 67 -10.50 -5.69 -0.28
C GLN A 67 -9.65 -6.43 0.76
N VAL A 68 -8.54 -7.06 0.33
CA VAL A 68 -7.56 -7.64 1.27
C VAL A 68 -6.93 -6.54 2.12
N MET A 69 -6.50 -5.42 1.52
CA MET A 69 -5.97 -4.26 2.25
C MET A 69 -6.96 -3.73 3.31
N ARG A 70 -8.24 -3.58 2.95
CA ARG A 70 -9.29 -3.19 3.90
C ARG A 70 -9.45 -4.17 5.07
N SER A 71 -9.30 -5.48 4.86
CA SER A 71 -9.31 -6.46 5.96
C SER A 71 -8.11 -6.35 6.91
N HIS A 72 -6.99 -5.75 6.48
CA HIS A 72 -5.87 -5.37 7.33
C HIS A 72 -5.96 -3.93 7.86
N GLY A 73 -7.13 -3.27 7.73
CA GLY A 73 -7.36 -1.90 8.21
C GLY A 73 -6.84 -0.78 7.30
N ILE A 74 -6.17 -1.12 6.19
CA ILE A 74 -5.65 -0.16 5.21
C ILE A 74 -6.80 0.34 4.34
N ASN A 75 -7.38 1.48 4.74
CA ASN A 75 -8.55 2.09 4.10
C ASN A 75 -8.22 3.32 3.23
N HIS A 76 -7.03 3.91 3.39
CA HIS A 76 -6.55 5.08 2.62
C HIS A 76 -6.03 4.73 1.23
N ARG A 77 -5.93 3.45 0.86
CA ARG A 77 -5.52 3.03 -0.48
C ARG A 77 -6.67 3.18 -1.46
N HIS A 78 -6.54 4.15 -2.36
CA HIS A 78 -7.50 4.40 -3.42
C HIS A 78 -7.09 3.79 -4.76
N ARG A 79 -8.13 3.44 -5.52
CA ARG A 79 -8.14 2.65 -6.75
C ARG A 79 -7.31 3.18 -7.94
N VAL A 80 -6.84 4.42 -7.86
CA VAL A 80 -6.08 5.10 -8.92
C VAL A 80 -4.60 4.74 -8.87
N VAL A 81 -4.01 4.63 -7.66
CA VAL A 81 -2.56 4.42 -7.47
C VAL A 81 -2.08 3.07 -8.04
N ALA A 82 -2.96 2.07 -8.09
CA ALA A 82 -2.69 0.77 -8.72
C ALA A 82 -2.59 0.83 -10.26
N LEU A 83 -2.98 1.95 -10.88
CA LEU A 83 -2.85 2.20 -12.32
C LEU A 83 -1.61 3.07 -12.65
N GLU A 84 -1.19 3.95 -11.74
CA GLU A 84 0.01 4.81 -11.92
C GLU A 84 1.31 4.00 -12.03
N VAL A 85 1.34 2.78 -11.49
CA VAL A 85 2.43 1.80 -11.67
C VAL A 85 2.57 1.33 -13.13
N GLN A 86 1.52 1.50 -13.94
CA GLN A 86 1.52 1.08 -15.35
C GLN A 86 2.39 1.97 -16.23
N ASP A 87 2.33 3.29 -16.07
CA ASP A 87 3.01 4.24 -16.95
C ASP A 87 4.54 4.09 -16.84
N GLY A 88 5.08 4.03 -15.62
CA GLY A 88 6.52 3.85 -15.39
C GLY A 88 7.07 2.50 -15.87
N LEU A 89 6.27 1.43 -15.86
CA LEU A 89 6.66 0.13 -16.42
C LEU A 89 6.51 0.08 -17.94
N GLN A 90 5.56 0.81 -18.53
CA GLN A 90 5.43 0.91 -19.98
C GLN A 90 6.54 1.79 -20.60
N GLU A 91 6.96 2.89 -19.96
CA GLU A 91 8.14 3.64 -20.43
C GLU A 91 9.42 2.81 -20.34
N LEU A 92 9.66 2.08 -19.24
CA LEU A 92 10.84 1.24 -19.08
C LEU A 92 10.93 0.18 -20.18
N LEU A 93 9.85 -0.59 -20.39
CA LEU A 93 9.78 -1.64 -21.41
C LEU A 93 9.77 -1.10 -22.86
N ALA A 94 9.40 0.17 -23.07
CA ALA A 94 9.50 0.84 -24.37
C ALA A 94 10.89 1.47 -24.62
N SER A 95 11.63 1.80 -23.56
CA SER A 95 13.00 2.33 -23.63
C SER A 95 14.03 1.24 -23.94
N ASP A 96 13.83 0.02 -23.44
CA ASP A 96 14.69 -1.15 -23.74
C ASP A 96 14.55 -1.69 -25.18
N LEU A 97 13.79 -1.00 -26.05
CA LEU A 97 13.48 -1.41 -27.42
C LEU A 97 13.94 -0.40 -28.51
N ARG A 98 14.95 0.42 -28.21
CA ARG A 98 15.55 1.41 -29.13
C ARG A 98 17.05 1.18 -29.40
#